data_AF-A0A3M7HBB8-F1
#
_entry.id   AF-A0A3M7HBB8-F1
#
_cell.length_a   1.000
_cell.length_b   1.000
_cell.length_c   1.000
_cell.angle_alpha   90.00
_cell.angle_beta   90.00
_cell.angle_gamma   90.00
#
_symmetry.space_group_name_H-M   'P 1'
#
loop_
_entity.id
_entity.type
_entity.pdbx_description
1 polymer ?
#
loop_
_entity_poly.entity_id
_entity_poly.type
_entity_poly.pdbx_seq_one_letter_code
_entity_poly.pdbx_strand_id
1 'polypeptide(L)'
;MALSALPPELRLRIYDYLPDIADRRTVAVKDPASFLPPLRRTSRQLHQETISIYAENTHFAIDTSEDSREGASLLTRWLAALGPSGVRKIRSLQLSRHWDASQPTRWQGHVGFYVRLEKGCNESCCTTGTYPVARDMRGMRLESVELLRYVVRQNVLSRASQRENQALNASDIELIVSAMVIVANHPISAFDTEQSEAGKKKRRETWVGMEEKLFELHANDRSEQDEPKRFFTPY
;
A
#
# COMPACT_ATOMS: atom_id res chain seq x y z
N MET A 1 -27.98 -26.23 18.92
CA MET A 1 -26.60 -26.78 18.99
C MET A 1 -25.63 -25.62 18.89
N ALA A 2 -24.53 -25.64 19.65
CA ALA A 2 -23.49 -24.62 19.54
C ALA A 2 -22.66 -24.85 18.26
N LEU A 3 -22.31 -23.77 17.55
CA LEU A 3 -21.48 -23.81 16.35
C LEU A 3 -20.15 -24.53 16.60
N SER A 4 -19.57 -24.40 17.81
CA SER A 4 -18.33 -25.05 18.23
C SER A 4 -18.41 -26.58 18.36
N ALA A 5 -19.61 -27.17 18.40
CA ALA A 5 -19.80 -28.62 18.46
C ALA A 5 -19.70 -29.29 17.07
N LEU A 6 -19.65 -28.50 16.00
CA LEU A 6 -19.50 -29.01 14.64
C LEU A 6 -18.01 -29.23 14.29
N PRO A 7 -17.70 -30.25 13.45
CA PRO A 7 -16.38 -30.41 12.86
C PRO A 7 -15.91 -29.13 12.13
N PRO A 8 -14.61 -28.80 12.16
CA PRO A 8 -14.05 -27.63 11.48
C PRO A 8 -14.47 -27.51 10.01
N GLU A 9 -14.57 -28.62 9.30
CA GLU A 9 -14.89 -28.66 7.87
C GLU A 9 -16.31 -28.14 7.61
N LEU A 10 -17.27 -28.53 8.45
CA LEU A 10 -18.66 -28.05 8.37
C LEU A 10 -18.76 -26.58 8.80
N ARG A 11 -17.96 -26.16 9.78
CA ARG A 11 -17.94 -24.77 10.25
C ARG A 11 -17.41 -23.82 9.17
N LEU A 12 -16.33 -24.19 8.49
CA LEU A 12 -15.78 -23.43 7.37
C LEU A 12 -16.80 -23.28 6.23
N ARG A 13 -17.54 -24.35 5.90
CA ARG A 13 -18.63 -24.28 4.91
C ARG A 13 -19.76 -23.35 5.32
N ILE A 14 -20.09 -23.29 6.61
CA ILE A 14 -21.09 -22.33 7.12
C ILE A 14 -20.55 -20.90 6.99
N TYR A 15 -19.26 -20.69 7.24
CA TYR A 15 -18.63 -19.39 7.12
C TYR A 15 -18.65 -18.85 5.69
N ASP A 16 -18.57 -19.69 4.67
CA ASP A 16 -18.69 -19.26 3.26
C ASP A 16 -19.99 -18.46 2.98
N TYR A 17 -21.04 -18.67 3.77
CA TYR A 17 -22.33 -17.97 3.64
C TYR A 17 -22.49 -16.74 4.54
N LEU A 18 -21.50 -16.41 5.37
CA LEU A 18 -21.56 -15.24 6.22
C LEU A 18 -21.34 -13.97 5.36
N PRO A 19 -22.28 -13.00 5.37
CA PRO A 19 -22.15 -11.77 4.59
C PRO A 19 -20.85 -11.02 4.90
N ASP A 20 -20.37 -11.17 6.13
CA ASP A 20 -19.20 -10.46 6.62
C ASP A 20 -17.87 -10.89 5.98
N ILE A 21 -17.84 -12.07 5.36
CA ILE A 21 -16.66 -12.66 4.73
C ILE A 21 -16.95 -13.13 3.30
N ALA A 22 -18.04 -12.63 2.71
CA ALA A 22 -18.40 -12.89 1.32
C ALA A 22 -17.30 -12.41 0.35
N ASP A 23 -17.19 -13.10 -0.79
CA ASP A 23 -16.22 -12.77 -1.83
C ASP A 23 -16.42 -11.34 -2.38
N ARG A 24 -15.31 -10.69 -2.74
CA ARG A 24 -15.23 -9.35 -3.35
C ARG A 24 -15.77 -8.21 -2.48
N ARG A 25 -15.71 -8.35 -1.16
CA ARG A 25 -16.06 -7.26 -0.25
C ARG A 25 -15.06 -6.11 -0.41
N THR A 26 -15.53 -4.86 -0.36
CA THR A 26 -14.63 -3.69 -0.23
C THR A 26 -14.78 -3.10 1.16
N VAL A 27 -13.66 -2.90 1.85
CA VAL A 27 -13.61 -2.30 3.19
C VAL A 27 -12.66 -1.12 3.18
N ALA A 28 -13.20 0.06 3.49
CA ALA A 28 -12.39 1.23 3.78
C ALA A 28 -11.94 1.17 5.24
N VAL A 29 -10.64 1.04 5.47
CA VAL A 29 -10.05 0.99 6.81
C VAL A 29 -9.87 2.43 7.29
N LYS A 30 -10.75 2.89 8.19
CA LYS A 30 -10.75 4.26 8.72
C LYS A 30 -10.64 4.31 10.24
N ASP A 31 -11.17 3.29 10.90
CA ASP A 31 -11.27 3.23 12.35
C ASP A 31 -11.09 1.78 12.86
N PRO A 32 -10.86 1.58 14.16
CA PRO A 32 -10.73 0.23 14.73
C PRO A 32 -11.95 -0.66 14.52
N ALA A 33 -13.13 -0.08 14.30
CA ALA A 33 -14.32 -0.86 14.05
C ALA A 33 -14.32 -1.48 12.64
N SER A 34 -13.65 -0.85 11.68
CA SER A 34 -13.46 -1.30 10.30
C SER A 34 -12.35 -2.33 10.11
N PHE A 35 -11.48 -2.56 11.11
CA PHE A 35 -10.35 -3.48 10.96
C PHE A 35 -10.80 -4.92 10.72
N LEU A 36 -11.84 -5.34 11.43
CA LEU A 36 -12.31 -6.71 11.47
C LEU A 36 -13.85 -6.74 11.48
N PRO A 37 -14.47 -7.76 10.87
CA PRO A 37 -15.92 -7.89 10.87
C PRO A 37 -16.47 -8.10 12.30
N PRO A 38 -17.70 -7.60 12.59
CA PRO A 38 -18.33 -7.70 13.90
C PRO A 38 -18.39 -9.12 14.47
N LEU A 39 -18.61 -10.12 13.61
CA LEU A 39 -18.66 -11.55 13.93
C LEU A 39 -17.40 -12.08 14.65
N ARG A 40 -16.28 -11.34 14.61
CA ARG A 40 -15.04 -11.71 15.30
C ARG A 40 -14.93 -11.20 16.73
N ARG A 41 -15.76 -10.24 17.11
CA ARG A 41 -15.75 -9.70 18.49
C ARG A 41 -16.38 -10.66 19.50
N THR A 42 -17.06 -11.70 19.01
CA THR A 42 -17.85 -12.61 19.83
C THR A 42 -17.12 -13.92 20.19
N SER A 43 -16.15 -14.37 19.37
CA SER A 43 -15.44 -15.63 19.62
C SER A 43 -14.03 -15.66 19.03
N ARG A 44 -13.04 -16.06 19.86
CA ARG A 44 -11.64 -16.27 19.42
C ARG A 44 -11.50 -17.40 18.41
N GLN A 45 -12.31 -18.45 18.54
CA GLN A 45 -12.29 -19.60 17.62
C GLN A 45 -12.79 -19.18 16.23
N LEU A 46 -13.91 -18.45 16.17
CA LEU A 46 -14.42 -17.89 14.92
C LEU A 46 -13.37 -16.97 14.27
N HIS A 47 -12.68 -16.15 15.07
CA HIS A 47 -11.62 -15.28 14.57
C HIS A 47 -10.49 -16.07 13.90
N GLN A 48 -9.96 -17.09 14.57
CA GLN A 48 -8.84 -17.89 14.04
C GLN A 48 -9.19 -18.62 12.74
N GLU A 49 -10.44 -19.06 12.58
CA GLU A 49 -10.87 -19.81 11.41
C GLU A 49 -11.26 -18.90 10.24
N THR A 50 -11.81 -17.72 10.52
CA THR A 50 -12.32 -16.81 9.47
C THR A 50 -11.30 -15.74 9.04
N ILE A 51 -10.17 -15.59 9.74
CA ILE A 51 -9.16 -14.55 9.42
C ILE A 51 -8.64 -14.63 8.00
N SER A 52 -8.24 -15.82 7.59
CA SER A 52 -7.72 -16.09 6.27
C SER A 52 -8.78 -15.84 5.18
N ILE A 53 -10.00 -16.33 5.40
CA ILE A 53 -11.13 -16.20 4.44
C ILE A 53 -11.47 -14.73 4.24
N TYR A 54 -11.64 -13.98 5.32
CA TYR A 54 -11.90 -12.54 5.25
C TYR A 54 -10.81 -11.78 4.50
N ALA A 55 -9.54 -12.04 4.81
CA ALA A 55 -8.43 -11.33 4.19
C ALA A 55 -8.31 -11.64 2.69
N GLU A 56 -8.64 -12.88 2.29
CA GLU A 56 -8.63 -13.33 0.91
C GLU A 56 -9.79 -12.75 0.09
N ASN A 57 -10.97 -12.64 0.71
CA ASN A 57 -12.20 -12.19 0.06
C ASN A 57 -12.39 -10.67 0.07
N THR A 58 -11.54 -9.93 0.79
CA THR A 58 -11.71 -8.48 0.99
C THR A 58 -10.67 -7.67 0.20
N HIS A 59 -11.15 -6.65 -0.50
CA HIS A 59 -10.37 -5.53 -0.98
C HIS A 59 -10.27 -4.47 0.12
N PHE A 60 -9.08 -4.27 0.64
CA PHE A 60 -8.81 -3.24 1.66
C PHE A 60 -8.41 -1.94 0.99
N ALA A 61 -9.11 -0.85 1.32
CA ALA A 61 -8.74 0.51 0.92
C ALA A 61 -8.33 1.30 2.17
N ILE A 62 -7.10 1.79 2.21
CA ILE A 62 -6.53 2.49 3.37
C ILE A 62 -5.98 3.84 2.92
N ASP A 63 -6.46 4.91 3.55
CA ASP A 63 -5.86 6.23 3.40
C ASP A 63 -4.76 6.40 4.44
N THR A 64 -3.53 6.57 3.96
CA THR A 64 -2.33 6.72 4.79
C THR A 64 -1.96 8.18 5.03
N SER A 65 -2.79 9.13 4.56
CA SER A 65 -2.52 10.57 4.70
C SER A 65 -2.52 11.04 6.16
N GLU A 66 -3.36 10.44 7.00
CA GLU A 66 -3.54 10.82 8.41
C GLU A 66 -2.60 10.08 9.39
N ASP A 67 -1.72 9.21 8.89
CA ASP A 67 -0.72 8.54 9.74
C ASP A 67 0.32 9.57 10.21
N SER A 68 -0.02 10.28 11.31
CA SER A 68 0.85 11.21 12.02
C SER A 68 1.95 10.47 12.79
N ARG A 69 3.12 11.10 12.94
CA ARG A 69 4.33 10.53 13.56
C ARG A 69 4.21 10.16 15.04
N GLU A 70 3.10 10.47 15.71
CA GLU A 70 2.91 10.23 17.15
C GLU A 70 1.80 9.19 17.39
N GLY A 71 2.21 7.93 17.60
CA GLY A 71 1.32 6.81 17.93
C GLY A 71 1.46 5.60 16.98
N ALA A 72 0.85 4.47 17.36
CA ALA A 72 0.72 3.34 16.45
C ALA A 72 -0.22 3.74 15.31
N SER A 73 0.34 3.85 14.10
CA SER A 73 -0.38 4.22 12.88
C SER A 73 -1.64 3.37 12.69
N LEU A 74 -2.63 3.91 11.97
CA LEU A 74 -3.83 3.15 11.62
C LEU A 74 -3.45 1.82 10.96
N LEU A 75 -2.42 1.88 10.12
CA LEU A 75 -1.80 0.72 9.47
C LEU A 75 -1.28 -0.31 10.48
N THR A 76 -0.46 0.08 11.45
CA THR A 76 0.12 -0.86 12.42
C THR A 76 -0.97 -1.55 13.24
N ARG A 77 -2.01 -0.81 13.66
CA ARG A 77 -3.14 -1.39 14.41
C ARG A 77 -3.98 -2.33 13.54
N TRP A 78 -4.19 -1.99 12.27
CA TRP A 78 -4.88 -2.87 11.31
C TRP A 78 -4.07 -4.14 11.02
N LEU A 79 -2.76 -4.04 10.79
CA LEU A 79 -1.85 -5.18 10.60
C LEU A 79 -1.84 -6.10 11.83
N ALA A 80 -1.79 -5.52 13.04
CA ALA A 80 -1.87 -6.27 14.28
C ALA A 80 -3.22 -6.99 14.44
N ALA A 81 -4.32 -6.35 14.03
CA ALA A 81 -5.66 -6.95 14.10
C ALA A 81 -5.83 -8.12 13.10
N LEU A 82 -5.22 -8.03 11.91
CA LEU A 82 -5.20 -9.14 10.95
C LEU A 82 -4.26 -10.27 11.37
N GLY A 83 -3.16 -9.93 12.03
CA GLY A 83 -2.09 -10.86 12.37
C GLY A 83 -1.40 -11.47 11.15
N PRO A 84 -0.34 -12.27 11.36
CA PRO A 84 0.46 -12.82 10.27
C PRO A 84 -0.33 -13.74 9.32
N SER A 85 -1.31 -14.47 9.84
CA SER A 85 -2.15 -15.37 9.04
C SER A 85 -3.07 -14.61 8.09
N GLY A 86 -3.68 -13.52 8.56
CA GLY A 86 -4.52 -12.66 7.72
C GLY A 86 -3.71 -11.91 6.68
N VAL A 87 -2.61 -11.28 7.08
CA VAL A 87 -1.78 -10.47 6.16
C VAL A 87 -1.29 -11.30 4.98
N ARG A 88 -0.84 -12.54 5.20
CA ARG A 88 -0.38 -13.46 4.14
C ARG A 88 -1.48 -13.85 3.14
N LYS A 89 -2.74 -13.68 3.52
CA LYS A 89 -3.91 -14.04 2.72
C LYS A 89 -4.55 -12.84 2.03
N ILE A 90 -4.05 -11.62 2.25
CA ILE A 90 -4.53 -10.44 1.54
C ILE A 90 -4.38 -10.65 0.03
N ARG A 91 -5.52 -10.63 -0.67
CA ARG A 91 -5.57 -10.74 -2.13
C ARG A 91 -5.56 -9.38 -2.79
N SER A 92 -6.19 -8.38 -2.20
CA SER A 92 -6.31 -7.06 -2.81
C SER A 92 -6.19 -5.95 -1.77
N LEU A 93 -5.27 -5.02 -2.01
CA LEU A 93 -4.95 -3.90 -1.12
C LEU A 93 -4.75 -2.64 -1.95
N GLN A 94 -5.40 -1.55 -1.56
CA GLN A 94 -5.19 -0.21 -2.09
C GLN A 94 -4.77 0.71 -0.94
N LEU A 95 -3.61 1.32 -1.09
CA LEU A 95 -3.08 2.34 -0.21
C LEU A 95 -3.14 3.67 -0.95
N SER A 96 -3.73 4.70 -0.35
CA SER A 96 -3.75 6.06 -0.91
C SER A 96 -3.02 7.04 0.00
N ARG A 97 -2.48 8.11 -0.60
CA ARG A 97 -1.86 9.22 0.13
C ARG A 97 -1.93 10.52 -0.65
N HIS A 98 -2.06 11.64 0.05
CA HIS A 98 -1.90 12.97 -0.54
C HIS A 98 -0.44 13.42 -0.60
N TRP A 99 -0.11 14.27 -1.57
CA TRP A 99 1.18 14.98 -1.54
C TRP A 99 1.18 16.05 -0.46
N ASP A 100 2.31 16.19 0.23
CA ASP A 100 2.54 17.20 1.27
C ASP A 100 2.94 18.55 0.61
N ALA A 101 2.11 19.03 -0.32
CA ALA A 101 2.33 20.27 -1.04
C ALA A 101 1.81 21.47 -0.21
N SER A 102 2.68 22.45 0.03
CA SER A 102 2.35 23.66 0.81
C SER A 102 1.32 24.58 0.16
N GLN A 103 1.03 24.40 -1.14
CA GLN A 103 0.01 25.17 -1.84
C GLN A 103 -0.86 24.25 -2.72
N PRO A 104 -2.20 24.35 -2.63
CA PRO A 104 -3.08 23.66 -3.56
C PRO A 104 -2.79 24.15 -4.98
N THR A 105 -2.62 23.21 -5.90
CA THR A 105 -2.44 23.55 -7.32
C THR A 105 -3.80 24.00 -7.82
N ARG A 106 -3.94 25.28 -8.21
CA ARG A 106 -5.18 25.98 -8.65
C ARG A 106 -6.40 25.07 -8.85
N TRP A 107 -7.43 25.24 -8.02
CA TRP A 107 -8.73 24.52 -8.08
C TRP A 107 -8.68 23.02 -7.76
N GLN A 108 -7.52 22.47 -7.40
CA GLN A 108 -7.41 21.12 -6.85
C GLN A 108 -7.12 21.25 -5.36
N GLY A 109 -8.13 20.98 -4.52
CA GLY A 109 -7.97 20.97 -3.06
C GLY A 109 -6.95 19.92 -2.64
N HIS A 110 -7.31 18.63 -2.80
CA HIS A 110 -6.48 17.47 -2.46
C HIS A 110 -6.01 16.76 -3.74
N VAL A 111 -4.69 16.67 -3.93
CA VAL A 111 -4.06 15.86 -4.97
C VAL A 111 -3.42 14.67 -4.26
N GLY A 112 -3.66 13.46 -4.75
CA GLY A 112 -3.06 12.27 -4.18
C GLY A 112 -2.80 11.16 -5.19
N PHE A 113 -2.21 10.11 -4.69
CA PHE A 113 -1.85 8.93 -5.46
C PHE A 113 -2.20 7.68 -4.69
N TYR A 114 -2.21 6.57 -5.41
CA TYR A 114 -2.45 5.27 -4.81
C TYR A 114 -1.50 4.22 -5.34
N VAL A 115 -1.28 3.20 -4.52
CA VAL A 115 -0.66 1.93 -4.87
C VAL A 115 -1.71 0.86 -4.63
N ARG A 116 -2.04 0.08 -5.66
CA ARG A 116 -2.95 -1.05 -5.59
C ARG A 116 -2.21 -2.33 -5.94
N LEU A 117 -2.26 -3.27 -5.00
CA LEU A 117 -1.72 -4.61 -5.10
C LEU A 117 -2.85 -5.60 -5.31
N GLU A 118 -2.68 -6.49 -6.28
CA GLU A 118 -3.61 -7.59 -6.52
C GLU A 118 -2.85 -8.90 -6.69
N LYS A 119 -3.17 -9.90 -5.87
CA LYS A 119 -2.66 -11.26 -6.02
C LYS A 119 -3.48 -11.96 -7.11
N GLY A 120 -2.86 -12.11 -8.28
CA GLY A 120 -3.38 -12.91 -9.38
C GLY A 120 -3.08 -14.40 -9.20
N CYS A 121 -3.56 -15.22 -10.15
CA CYS A 121 -3.32 -16.68 -10.11
C CYS A 121 -1.83 -17.05 -10.28
N ASN A 122 -1.06 -16.23 -11.00
CA ASN A 122 0.33 -16.53 -11.36
C ASN A 122 1.34 -15.47 -10.89
N GLU A 123 0.91 -14.22 -10.70
CA GLU A 123 1.78 -13.12 -10.28
C GLU A 123 0.97 -12.09 -9.48
N SER A 124 1.63 -11.45 -8.53
CA SER A 124 1.09 -10.25 -7.88
C SER A 124 1.28 -9.04 -8.79
N CYS A 125 0.20 -8.31 -9.08
CA CYS A 125 0.25 -7.09 -9.86
C CYS A 125 0.34 -5.87 -8.94
N CYS A 126 1.21 -4.92 -9.28
CA CYS A 126 1.24 -3.59 -8.69
C CYS A 126 0.80 -2.56 -9.74
N THR A 127 -0.28 -1.85 -9.43
CA THR A 127 -0.80 -0.73 -10.20
C THR A 127 -0.70 0.53 -9.37
N THR A 128 -0.39 1.64 -10.02
CA THR A 128 -0.31 2.94 -9.36
C THR A 128 -1.08 3.97 -10.18
N GLY A 129 -1.51 5.05 -9.53
CA GLY A 129 -2.24 6.10 -10.23
C GLY A 129 -2.32 7.38 -9.41
N THR A 130 -2.77 8.42 -10.09
CA THR A 130 -2.88 9.78 -9.57
C THR A 130 -4.34 10.24 -9.61
N TYR A 131 -4.73 11.06 -8.65
CA TYR A 131 -6.07 11.62 -8.53
C TYR A 131 -6.02 13.08 -8.06
N PRO A 132 -7.00 13.92 -8.47
CA PRO A 132 -8.19 13.58 -9.26
C PRO A 132 -7.91 13.38 -10.77
N VAL A 133 -6.74 13.82 -11.26
CA VAL A 133 -6.37 13.69 -12.67
C VAL A 133 -5.60 12.39 -12.89
N ALA A 134 -6.16 11.47 -13.66
CA ALA A 134 -5.47 10.24 -14.04
C ALA A 134 -4.23 10.56 -14.89
N ARG A 135 -3.11 9.90 -14.56
CA ARG A 135 -1.82 10.08 -15.25
C ARG A 135 -1.36 11.54 -15.30
N ASP A 136 -1.61 12.29 -14.22
CA ASP A 136 -1.19 13.68 -14.07
C ASP A 136 0.33 13.86 -14.26
N MET A 137 0.75 14.47 -15.37
CA MET A 137 2.17 14.74 -15.66
C MET A 137 2.66 16.05 -15.01
N ARG A 138 1.76 16.86 -14.42
CA ARG A 138 2.14 18.16 -13.85
C ARG A 138 3.03 17.95 -12.63
N GLY A 139 4.13 18.68 -12.56
CA GLY A 139 5.07 18.55 -11.44
C GLY A 139 5.59 17.12 -11.28
N MET A 140 5.81 16.40 -12.37
CA MET A 140 6.34 15.03 -12.38
C MET A 140 5.54 14.00 -11.59
N ARG A 141 4.25 14.25 -11.32
CA ARG A 141 3.46 13.36 -10.45
C ARG A 141 3.34 11.94 -11.01
N LEU A 142 3.14 11.80 -12.31
CA LEU A 142 3.11 10.50 -12.97
C LEU A 142 4.46 9.80 -12.81
N GLU A 143 5.55 10.50 -13.10
CA GLU A 143 6.91 9.98 -13.05
C GLU A 143 7.31 9.56 -11.63
N SER A 144 6.96 10.36 -10.61
CA SER A 144 7.16 10.01 -9.20
C SER A 144 6.41 8.74 -8.82
N VAL A 145 5.19 8.56 -9.33
CA VAL A 145 4.34 7.40 -9.02
C VAL A 145 4.73 6.17 -9.84
N GLU A 146 5.34 6.35 -11.01
CA GLU A 146 5.98 5.29 -11.79
C GLU A 146 7.29 4.81 -11.15
N LEU A 147 8.10 5.72 -10.61
CA LEU A 147 9.27 5.39 -9.80
C LEU A 147 8.86 4.61 -8.54
N LEU A 148 7.82 5.07 -7.83
CA LEU A 148 7.25 4.34 -6.71
C LEU A 148 6.83 2.92 -7.10
N ARG A 149 6.11 2.78 -8.23
CA ARG A 149 5.70 1.48 -8.74
C ARG A 149 6.91 0.58 -8.97
N TYR A 150 7.96 1.11 -9.57
CA TYR A 150 9.20 0.36 -9.80
C TYR A 150 9.82 -0.14 -8.50
N VAL A 151 10.00 0.76 -7.52
CA VAL A 151 10.56 0.45 -6.20
C VAL A 151 9.72 -0.61 -5.48
N VAL A 152 8.39 -0.50 -5.49
CA VAL A 152 7.50 -1.51 -4.90
C VAL A 152 7.63 -2.85 -5.61
N ARG A 153 7.71 -2.87 -6.95
CA ARG A 153 7.90 -4.13 -7.69
C ARG A 153 9.22 -4.80 -7.31
N GLN A 154 10.33 -4.06 -7.27
CA GLN A 154 11.64 -4.60 -6.97
C GLN A 154 11.79 -5.03 -5.50
N ASN A 155 11.35 -4.18 -4.57
CA ASN A 155 11.65 -4.39 -3.14
C ASN A 155 10.62 -5.27 -2.46
N VAL A 156 9.38 -5.24 -2.93
CA VAL A 156 8.28 -5.95 -2.26
C VAL A 156 7.86 -7.16 -3.07
N LEU A 157 7.46 -6.97 -4.33
CA LEU A 157 6.91 -8.07 -5.11
C LEU A 157 7.95 -9.12 -5.49
N SER A 158 9.17 -8.73 -5.87
CA SER A 158 10.25 -9.70 -6.14
C SER A 158 10.66 -10.48 -4.89
N ARG A 159 10.62 -9.87 -3.70
CA ARG A 159 10.91 -10.57 -2.45
C ARG A 159 9.76 -11.49 -2.04
N ALA A 160 8.53 -11.02 -2.18
CA ALA A 160 7.35 -11.81 -1.89
C ALA A 160 7.28 -13.06 -2.77
N SER A 161 7.60 -12.95 -4.07
CA SER A 161 7.57 -14.07 -5.02
C SER A 161 8.61 -15.15 -4.73
N GLN A 162 9.73 -14.80 -4.08
CA GLN A 162 10.77 -15.76 -3.67
C GLN A 162 10.39 -16.58 -2.42
N ARG A 163 9.34 -16.19 -1.69
CA ARG A 163 8.88 -16.91 -0.49
C ARG A 163 7.97 -18.08 -0.88
N GLU A 164 7.99 -19.15 -0.08
CA GLU A 164 7.23 -20.40 -0.30
C GLU A 164 5.71 -20.22 -0.57
N ASN A 165 5.13 -19.07 -0.22
CA ASN A 165 3.69 -18.81 -0.38
C ASN A 165 3.35 -17.59 -1.27
N GLN A 166 4.36 -16.98 -1.89
CA GLN A 166 4.23 -15.76 -2.69
C GLN A 166 3.36 -14.69 -1.98
N ALA A 167 3.59 -14.55 -0.67
CA ALA A 167 2.70 -13.81 0.22
C ALA A 167 3.39 -12.57 0.78
N LEU A 168 2.60 -11.49 0.87
CA LEU A 168 3.00 -10.28 1.57
C LEU A 168 3.03 -10.55 3.08
N ASN A 169 3.94 -9.87 3.77
CA ASN A 169 3.96 -9.78 5.22
C ASN A 169 3.71 -8.34 5.67
N ALA A 170 3.69 -8.11 6.99
CA ALA A 170 3.46 -6.78 7.54
C ALA A 170 4.56 -5.78 7.11
N SER A 171 5.83 -6.20 7.19
CA SER A 171 6.99 -5.38 6.84
C SER A 171 7.00 -4.94 5.38
N ASP A 172 6.50 -5.78 4.46
CA ASP A 172 6.34 -5.42 3.06
C ASP A 172 5.36 -4.25 2.89
N ILE A 173 4.22 -4.31 3.58
CA ILE A 173 3.18 -3.27 3.52
C ILE A 173 3.70 -1.98 4.14
N GLU A 174 4.41 -2.08 5.27
CA GLU A 174 5.07 -0.95 5.92
C GLU A 174 6.14 -0.31 5.02
N LEU A 175 6.89 -1.10 4.24
CA LEU A 175 7.86 -0.59 3.26
C LEU A 175 7.16 0.18 2.14
N ILE A 176 6.01 -0.31 1.64
CA ILE A 176 5.22 0.43 0.63
C ILE A 176 4.77 1.77 1.20
N VAL A 177 4.21 1.78 2.41
CA VAL A 177 3.76 3.03 3.05
C VAL A 177 4.92 3.98 3.28
N SER A 178 6.09 3.47 3.69
CA SER A 178 7.31 4.27 3.84
C SER A 178 7.74 4.91 2.50
N ALA A 179 7.71 4.14 1.40
CA ALA A 179 7.99 4.66 0.07
C ALA A 179 6.96 5.71 -0.38
N MET A 180 5.67 5.50 -0.06
CA MET A 180 4.62 6.49 -0.31
C MET A 180 4.86 7.79 0.48
N VAL A 181 5.28 7.69 1.75
CA VAL A 181 5.63 8.85 2.57
C VAL A 181 6.78 9.65 1.93
N ILE A 182 7.79 8.97 1.38
CA ILE A 182 8.90 9.63 0.69
C ILE A 182 8.37 10.41 -0.52
N VAL A 183 7.57 9.77 -1.39
CA VAL A 183 7.00 10.45 -2.58
C VAL A 183 6.13 11.64 -2.19
N ALA A 184 5.29 11.50 -1.16
CA ALA A 184 4.43 12.57 -0.69
C ALA A 184 5.22 13.79 -0.18
N ASN A 185 6.37 13.56 0.48
CA ASN A 185 7.24 14.59 1.04
C ASN A 185 8.18 15.27 0.02
N HIS A 186 8.21 14.82 -1.24
CA HIS A 186 9.01 15.45 -2.29
C HIS A 186 8.12 15.98 -3.44
N PRO A 187 7.14 16.86 -3.16
CA PRO A 187 6.30 17.42 -4.20
C PRO A 187 7.13 18.34 -5.11
N ILE A 188 7.14 18.03 -6.41
CA ILE A 188 7.71 18.92 -7.41
C ILE A 188 6.62 19.91 -7.84
N SER A 189 6.93 21.20 -7.75
CA SER A 189 5.98 22.25 -8.11
C SER A 189 5.72 22.26 -9.61
N ALA A 190 4.45 22.36 -10.00
CA ALA A 190 4.08 22.61 -11.40
C ALA A 190 4.49 24.03 -11.87
N PHE A 191 4.82 24.93 -10.94
CA PHE A 191 5.27 26.30 -11.21
C PHE A 191 6.79 26.44 -11.31
N ASP A 192 7.55 25.43 -10.87
CA ASP A 192 8.99 25.36 -11.11
C ASP A 192 9.19 24.98 -12.60
N THR A 193 8.93 25.97 -13.46
CA THR A 193 8.89 25.79 -14.92
C THR A 193 10.29 25.56 -15.49
N GLU A 194 10.35 24.82 -16.60
CA GLU A 194 11.57 24.67 -17.41
C GLU A 194 12.02 25.97 -18.08
N GLN A 195 11.30 27.08 -17.87
CA GLN A 195 11.65 28.38 -18.41
C GLN A 195 12.63 29.14 -17.50
N SER A 196 12.85 28.69 -16.26
CA SER A 196 13.82 29.26 -15.33
C SER A 196 14.89 28.24 -14.94
N GLU A 197 16.17 28.63 -15.02
CA GLU A 197 17.28 27.78 -14.57
C GLU A 197 17.20 27.44 -13.08
N ALA A 198 16.69 28.36 -12.25
CA ALA A 198 16.45 28.10 -10.83
C ALA A 198 15.35 27.03 -10.64
N GLY A 199 14.29 27.08 -11.46
CA GLY A 199 13.21 26.07 -11.46
C GLY A 199 13.71 24.70 -11.89
N LYS A 200 14.48 24.62 -12.99
CA LYS A 200 15.12 23.38 -13.46
C LYS A 200 16.04 22.76 -12.40
N LYS A 201 16.86 23.58 -11.74
CA LYS A 201 17.78 23.13 -10.70
C LYS A 201 17.00 22.53 -9.52
N LYS A 202 16.01 23.25 -8.99
CA LYS A 202 15.19 22.80 -7.86
C LYS A 202 14.40 21.52 -8.18
N ARG A 203 13.86 21.39 -9.40
CA ARG A 203 13.18 20.18 -9.89
C ARG A 203 14.12 18.98 -9.88
N ARG A 204 15.35 19.14 -10.40
CA ARG A 204 16.37 18.08 -10.40
C ARG A 204 16.80 17.69 -8.99
N GLU A 205 17.06 18.66 -8.12
CA GLU A 205 17.44 18.40 -6.72
C GLU A 205 16.34 17.65 -5.96
N THR A 206 15.08 18.04 -6.15
CA THR A 206 13.93 17.36 -5.53
C THR A 206 13.76 15.94 -6.06
N TRP A 207 13.92 15.74 -7.37
CA TRP A 207 13.87 14.42 -8.00
C TRP A 207 14.98 13.50 -7.48
N VAL A 208 16.24 13.96 -7.51
CA VAL A 208 17.39 13.19 -7.04
C VAL A 208 17.23 12.82 -5.57
N GLY A 209 16.85 13.78 -4.72
CA GLY A 209 16.63 13.50 -3.29
C GLY A 209 15.48 12.53 -3.02
N MET A 210 14.44 12.51 -3.85
CA MET A 210 13.36 11.52 -3.77
C MET A 210 13.86 10.13 -4.21
N GLU A 211 14.57 10.08 -5.33
CA GLU A 211 15.09 8.84 -5.93
C GLU A 211 16.11 8.16 -5.00
N GLU A 212 17.06 8.91 -4.46
CA GLU A 212 18.04 8.44 -3.48
C GLU A 212 17.34 7.82 -2.27
N LYS A 213 16.41 8.55 -1.63
CA LYS A 213 15.68 8.04 -0.46
C LYS A 213 14.84 6.80 -0.76
N LEU A 214 14.25 6.71 -1.95
CA LEU A 214 13.48 5.53 -2.36
C LEU A 214 14.38 4.32 -2.59
N PHE A 215 15.58 4.51 -3.13
CA PHE A 215 16.55 3.43 -3.29
C PHE A 215 17.29 3.07 -2.00
N GLU A 216 17.46 3.99 -1.07
CA GLU A 216 17.98 3.69 0.28
C GLU A 216 17.06 2.73 1.05
N LEU A 217 15.73 2.76 0.81
CA LEU A 217 14.82 1.74 1.36
C LEU A 217 15.18 0.31 0.93
N HIS A 218 15.90 0.15 -0.18
CA HIS A 218 16.43 -1.14 -0.63
C HIS A 218 17.72 -1.53 0.12
N ALA A 219 18.57 -0.56 0.45
CA ALA A 219 19.95 -0.80 0.88
C ALA A 219 20.09 -1.46 2.26
N ASN A 220 19.06 -1.36 3.11
CA ASN A 220 19.09 -1.96 4.46
C ASN A 220 19.07 -3.51 4.47
N ASP A 221 19.00 -4.19 3.31
CA ASP A 221 18.79 -5.64 3.24
C ASP A 221 19.60 -6.38 2.14
N ARG A 222 20.58 -5.74 1.47
CA ARG A 222 21.45 -6.44 0.48
C ARG A 222 22.94 -6.20 0.70
N SER A 223 23.68 -7.30 0.63
CA SER A 223 25.09 -7.39 0.28
C SER A 223 25.33 -6.91 -1.16
N GLU A 224 26.22 -5.92 -1.31
CA GLU A 224 27.06 -5.43 -2.43
C GLU A 224 26.89 -5.83 -3.92
N GLN A 225 25.91 -6.60 -4.39
CA GLN A 225 25.96 -7.17 -5.76
C GLN A 225 24.86 -6.80 -6.77
N ASP A 226 23.96 -5.88 -6.47
CA ASP A 226 23.04 -5.36 -7.51
C ASP A 226 23.04 -3.84 -7.47
N GLU A 227 23.80 -3.20 -8.36
CA GLU A 227 23.66 -1.76 -8.60
C GLU A 227 22.21 -1.47 -9.02
N PRO A 228 21.53 -0.50 -8.38
CA PRO A 228 20.20 -0.10 -8.81
C PRO A 228 20.29 0.44 -10.23
N LYS A 229 19.53 -0.15 -11.17
CA LYS A 229 19.27 0.47 -12.46
C LYS A 229 18.66 1.83 -12.19
N ARG A 230 19.45 2.89 -12.38
CA ARG A 230 18.97 4.28 -12.29
C ARG A 230 17.72 4.39 -13.15
N PHE A 231 16.61 4.79 -12.55
CA PHE A 231 15.43 5.12 -13.32
C PHE A 231 15.85 6.30 -14.20
N PHE A 232 15.61 6.22 -15.51
CA PHE A 232 16.05 7.28 -16.41
C PHE A 232 15.59 8.62 -15.86
N THR A 233 16.54 9.41 -15.36
CA THR A 233 16.34 10.84 -15.13
C THR A 233 15.86 11.38 -16.47
N PRO A 234 14.65 11.94 -16.55
CA PRO A 234 14.12 12.40 -17.83
C PRO A 234 14.75 13.75 -18.19
N TYR A 235 16.09 13.87 -18.19
CA TYR A 235 16.87 15.02 -18.66
C TYR A 235 18.28 14.59 -19.09
#